data_AF-A0A2N7D1I8-F1
#
_entry.id   AF-A0A2N7D1I8-F1
#
_cell.length_a   1.000
_cell.length_b   1.000
_cell.length_c   1.000
_cell.angle_alpha   90.00
_cell.angle_beta   90.00
_cell.angle_gamma   90.00
#
_symmetry.space_group_name_H-M   'P 1'
#
loop_
_entity.id
_entity.type
_entity.pdbx_description
1 polymer ?
#
loop_
_entity_poly.entity_id
_entity_poly.type
_entity_poly.pdbx_seq_one_letter_code
_entity_poly.pdbx_strand_id
1 'polypeptide(L)'
;MNKTILSSAIFSVLLISGCGGSSDDNNETIPGKTITVIDGYIEKAEICVDRDGDGICGSGESLGFTSSNGKFTIPHSDANYPVIVRSIAGLSIDSDRIGYLTNSYEMTAQQEDSVVTPFTTLANARGITVEELADELNLNANVISGDYVVAKDDEATRGYALEAHALARSLVHELPANSADLNGDKLFESATAINNAINDHLNDSDIETLEDIDFVRSDNGDYESIEVINDLNSYLIGNNDSADNPETVWNVANFGTYWAKEEGVFSAWLTKDELCVDGNDLNRTYSCGEYSIKEQTLIIEGDNGSENNEFIYTSSNLSFVVPDEGDLTLWTTEDILSAELDFVIADFEHKTWHIVLDDSNSEISKPTYATFQFNDFNEETNTGEVILVEDGQENYATTWTINDGNLTIVFDELPSDNDIELSYSATNGTIMIVANLEHDEDVFSFMTQDGDLAQNIVKKWKEAK
;
A
#
# COMPACT_ATOMS: atom_id res chain seq x y z
N MET A 1 -51.40 -7.64 26.77
CA MET A 1 -51.83 -7.09 28.09
C MET A 1 -50.55 -6.96 28.93
N ASN A 2 -50.01 -5.85 29.45
CA ASN A 2 -50.35 -4.41 29.55
C ASN A 2 -49.02 -3.66 29.89
N LYS A 3 -48.76 -2.36 29.61
CA LYS A 3 -49.50 -1.31 28.89
C LYS A 3 -48.58 -0.13 28.48
N THR A 4 -49.12 0.71 27.59
CA THR A 4 -48.90 2.15 27.31
C THR A 4 -48.65 3.08 28.53
N ILE A 5 -48.09 4.30 28.47
CA ILE A 5 -48.08 5.36 27.41
C ILE A 5 -46.96 6.43 27.62
N LEU A 6 -46.73 7.27 26.60
CA LEU A 6 -45.92 8.51 26.47
C LEU A 6 -45.60 9.36 27.73
N SER A 7 -44.51 10.15 27.62
CA SER A 7 -44.63 11.62 27.76
C SER A 7 -43.65 12.38 26.85
N SER A 8 -44.16 13.41 26.17
CA SER A 8 -43.40 14.38 25.37
C SER A 8 -43.57 15.77 26.01
N ALA A 9 -42.56 16.64 25.95
CA ALA A 9 -42.67 18.01 26.44
C ALA A 9 -41.80 18.99 25.63
N ILE A 10 -42.46 19.98 25.02
CA ILE A 10 -41.89 21.10 24.25
C ILE A 10 -42.14 22.39 25.04
N PHE A 11 -41.11 23.17 25.36
CA PHE A 11 -41.15 24.58 25.82
C PHE A 11 -39.69 25.11 25.86
N SER A 12 -39.32 26.35 25.54
CA SER A 12 -39.98 27.40 24.73
C SER A 12 -38.96 28.47 24.34
N VAL A 13 -39.32 29.25 23.30
CA VAL A 13 -38.62 30.44 22.80
C VAL A 13 -38.28 31.47 23.91
N LEU A 14 -37.07 32.01 23.86
CA LEU A 14 -36.68 33.25 24.55
C LEU A 14 -36.20 34.27 23.50
N LEU A 15 -37.00 35.32 23.28
CA LEU A 15 -36.60 36.49 22.49
C LEU A 15 -35.89 37.48 23.41
N ILE A 16 -34.65 37.84 23.07
CA ILE A 16 -33.96 39.01 23.64
C ILE A 16 -33.48 39.87 22.48
N SER A 17 -34.15 41.01 22.29
CA SER A 17 -33.73 42.05 21.36
C SER A 17 -32.65 42.91 22.01
N GLY A 18 -31.40 42.81 21.55
CA GLY A 18 -30.30 43.71 21.89
C GLY A 18 -29.79 44.43 20.63
N CYS A 19 -30.05 45.73 20.53
CA CYS A 19 -29.45 46.59 19.50
C CYS A 19 -28.23 47.29 20.12
N GLY A 20 -27.03 47.13 19.51
CA GLY A 20 -25.78 47.41 20.24
C GLY A 20 -24.50 47.74 19.47
N GLY A 21 -24.51 47.82 18.13
CA GLY A 21 -23.51 48.57 17.33
C GLY A 21 -22.05 48.08 17.23
N SER A 22 -21.48 48.30 16.04
CA SER A 22 -20.05 48.27 15.70
C SER A 22 -19.35 46.91 15.67
N SER A 23 -19.42 46.23 14.52
CA SER A 23 -18.31 46.12 13.56
C SER A 23 -18.64 44.97 12.62
N ASP A 24 -19.22 45.28 11.45
CA ASP A 24 -19.39 44.30 10.38
C ASP A 24 -18.02 44.07 9.73
N ASP A 25 -17.18 43.26 10.37
CA ASP A 25 -16.13 42.53 9.66
C ASP A 25 -16.84 41.49 8.78
N ASN A 26 -17.31 41.95 7.62
CA ASN A 26 -17.71 41.12 6.49
C ASN A 26 -16.47 40.40 5.95
N ASN A 27 -15.99 39.44 6.73
CA ASN A 27 -15.05 38.44 6.26
C ASN A 27 -15.88 37.44 5.43
N GLU A 28 -16.25 37.87 4.22
CA GLU A 28 -16.73 36.94 3.18
C GLU A 28 -15.59 35.96 2.94
N THR A 29 -15.66 34.78 3.56
CA THR A 29 -14.75 33.66 3.29
C THR A 29 -14.96 33.25 1.85
N ILE A 30 -14.08 33.74 0.97
CA ILE A 30 -14.05 33.35 -0.43
C ILE A 30 -13.86 31.82 -0.46
N PRO A 31 -14.76 31.06 -1.10
CA PRO A 31 -14.69 29.61 -1.06
C PRO A 31 -13.42 29.11 -1.75
N GLY A 32 -12.83 28.06 -1.17
CA GLY A 32 -11.70 27.35 -1.77
C GLY A 32 -12.10 26.53 -3.00
N LYS A 33 -11.11 26.05 -3.75
CA LYS A 33 -11.28 25.13 -4.88
C LYS A 33 -11.31 23.70 -4.34
N THR A 34 -12.38 22.96 -4.58
CA THR A 34 -12.38 21.51 -4.31
C THR A 34 -11.78 20.76 -5.49
N ILE A 35 -10.85 19.86 -5.19
CA ILE A 35 -10.29 18.88 -6.14
C ILE A 35 -10.68 17.46 -5.71
N THR A 36 -10.64 16.53 -6.65
CA THR A 36 -10.79 15.10 -6.39
C THR A 36 -9.60 14.35 -6.98
N VAL A 37 -8.92 13.55 -6.17
CA VAL A 37 -7.81 12.68 -6.59
C VAL A 37 -8.40 11.35 -7.03
N ILE A 38 -8.11 10.94 -8.26
CA ILE A 38 -8.75 9.81 -8.93
C ILE A 38 -7.70 9.03 -9.74
N ASP A 39 -7.31 7.89 -9.18
CA ASP A 39 -7.10 6.66 -9.92
C ASP A 39 -8.37 5.79 -9.74
N GLY A 40 -8.45 4.99 -8.67
CA GLY A 40 -9.65 5.00 -7.84
C GLY A 40 -9.64 6.22 -6.90
N TYR A 41 -10.62 6.36 -5.99
CA TYR A 41 -10.62 7.47 -5.04
C TYR A 41 -9.52 7.30 -3.98
N ILE A 42 -8.45 8.09 -4.07
CA ILE A 42 -7.32 7.97 -3.16
C ILE A 42 -7.58 8.71 -1.83
N GLU A 43 -7.77 7.97 -0.75
CA GLU A 43 -7.79 8.47 0.64
C GLU A 43 -6.36 8.67 1.16
N LYS A 44 -6.16 9.67 2.05
CA LYS A 44 -4.88 9.96 2.72
C LYS A 44 -3.71 10.20 1.75
N ALA A 45 -3.98 10.71 0.55
CA ALA A 45 -2.95 11.29 -0.31
C ALA A 45 -2.58 12.67 0.24
N GLU A 46 -1.29 13.01 0.32
CA GLU A 46 -0.83 14.35 0.71
C GLU A 46 -1.05 15.33 -0.44
N ILE A 47 -1.70 16.46 -0.16
CA ILE A 47 -1.93 17.54 -1.13
C ILE A 47 -0.90 18.63 -0.92
N CYS A 48 -0.05 18.83 -1.92
CA CYS A 48 0.90 19.92 -1.99
C CYS A 48 0.49 20.92 -3.08
N VAL A 49 0.82 22.19 -2.87
CA VAL A 49 0.64 23.23 -3.88
C VAL A 49 1.98 23.84 -4.23
N ASP A 50 2.37 23.68 -5.49
CA ASP A 50 3.63 24.15 -6.07
C ASP A 50 3.60 25.68 -6.22
N ARG A 51 4.14 26.38 -5.22
CA ARG A 51 4.07 27.85 -5.12
C ARG A 51 5.26 28.56 -5.74
N ASP A 52 6.42 27.90 -5.84
CA ASP A 52 7.61 28.47 -6.46
C ASP A 52 7.88 27.96 -7.89
N GLY A 53 7.18 26.91 -8.32
CA GLY A 53 7.14 26.41 -9.70
C GLY A 53 8.26 25.42 -10.02
N ASP A 54 8.79 24.70 -9.02
CA ASP A 54 9.88 23.74 -9.19
C ASP A 54 9.40 22.30 -9.47
N GLY A 55 8.10 22.02 -9.29
CA GLY A 55 7.50 20.72 -9.56
C GLY A 55 7.80 19.65 -8.50
N ILE A 56 8.20 20.04 -7.29
CA ILE A 56 8.46 19.15 -6.15
C ILE A 56 7.53 19.55 -5.00
N CYS A 57 7.04 18.60 -4.19
CA CYS A 57 6.37 18.98 -2.95
C CYS A 57 7.39 19.52 -1.92
N GLY A 58 7.52 20.85 -1.86
CA GLY A 58 8.48 21.53 -1.00
C GLY A 58 8.07 21.71 0.46
N SER A 59 9.03 22.15 1.28
CA SER A 59 8.78 22.44 2.70
C SER A 59 7.84 23.65 2.87
N GLY A 60 6.64 23.40 3.39
CA GLY A 60 5.58 24.41 3.55
C GLY A 60 4.53 24.42 2.43
N GLU A 61 4.62 23.48 1.48
CA GLU A 61 3.67 23.34 0.37
C GLU A 61 2.55 22.35 0.63
N SER A 62 2.79 21.35 1.48
CA SER A 62 1.77 20.47 2.04
C SER A 62 0.65 21.26 2.73
N LEU A 63 -0.59 20.95 2.37
CA LEU A 63 -1.82 21.54 2.90
C LEU A 63 -2.62 20.58 3.81
N GLY A 64 -2.36 19.28 3.71
CA GLY A 64 -3.10 18.22 4.40
C GLY A 64 -3.42 17.05 3.47
N PHE A 65 -4.37 16.21 3.88
CA PHE A 65 -4.66 14.92 3.25
C PHE A 65 -6.06 14.83 2.65
N THR A 66 -6.22 14.03 1.59
CA THR A 66 -7.53 13.71 1.00
C THR A 66 -8.45 12.94 1.96
N SER A 67 -9.75 13.16 1.81
CA SER A 67 -10.79 12.36 2.47
C SER A 67 -11.05 11.03 1.73
N SER A 68 -11.85 10.13 2.33
CA SER A 68 -12.23 8.80 1.81
C SER A 68 -12.97 8.78 0.45
N ASN A 69 -13.10 9.93 -0.22
CA ASN A 69 -13.72 10.08 -1.54
C ASN A 69 -12.77 10.87 -2.48
N GLY A 70 -11.45 10.75 -2.28
CA GLY A 70 -10.41 11.49 -3.01
C GLY A 70 -10.40 13.00 -2.80
N LYS A 71 -11.27 13.57 -1.96
CA LYS A 71 -11.58 15.01 -1.97
C LYS A 71 -10.77 15.83 -0.98
N PHE A 72 -10.26 16.96 -1.46
CA PHE A 72 -9.63 18.02 -0.68
C PHE A 72 -10.12 19.41 -1.12
N THR A 73 -10.12 20.41 -0.23
CA THR A 73 -10.48 21.80 -0.57
C THR A 73 -9.28 22.71 -0.39
N ILE A 74 -8.65 23.08 -1.50
CA ILE A 74 -7.53 24.01 -1.58
C ILE A 74 -8.01 25.40 -1.14
N PRO A 75 -7.34 26.06 -0.18
CA PRO A 75 -7.67 27.42 0.24
C PRO A 75 -7.65 28.40 -0.94
N HIS A 76 -8.50 29.44 -0.90
CA HIS A 76 -8.57 30.42 -1.99
C HIS A 76 -7.23 31.15 -2.27
N SER A 77 -6.36 31.28 -1.26
CA SER A 77 -4.99 31.78 -1.39
C SER A 77 -4.13 30.96 -2.35
N ASP A 78 -4.41 29.68 -2.47
CA ASP A 78 -3.56 28.66 -3.10
C ASP A 78 -4.22 28.07 -4.35
N ALA A 79 -5.46 28.47 -4.66
CA ALA A 79 -6.26 27.93 -5.77
C ALA A 79 -5.80 28.36 -7.19
N ASN A 80 -4.73 29.15 -7.33
CA ASN A 80 -4.17 29.62 -8.60
C ASN A 80 -2.74 29.08 -8.83
N TYR A 81 -2.45 27.89 -8.32
CA TYR A 81 -1.16 27.22 -8.42
C TYR A 81 -1.38 25.76 -8.84
N PRO A 82 -0.40 25.11 -9.49
CA PRO A 82 -0.45 23.68 -9.75
C PRO A 82 -0.52 22.87 -8.46
N VAL A 83 -1.03 21.65 -8.57
CA VAL A 83 -1.18 20.71 -7.45
C VAL A 83 -0.28 19.51 -7.69
N ILE A 84 0.46 19.12 -6.66
CA ILE A 84 1.18 17.85 -6.58
C ILE A 84 0.47 17.02 -5.51
N VAL A 85 0.17 15.77 -5.83
CA VAL A 85 -0.52 14.84 -4.93
C VAL A 85 0.34 13.63 -4.72
N ARG A 86 0.66 13.34 -3.47
CA ARG A 86 1.55 12.24 -3.07
C ARG A 86 0.73 11.11 -2.49
N SER A 87 0.64 10.02 -3.21
CA SER A 87 0.19 8.74 -2.68
C SER A 87 1.37 8.10 -1.94
N ILE A 88 1.21 7.85 -0.64
CA ILE A 88 2.30 7.44 0.26
C ILE A 88 2.10 5.97 0.65
N ALA A 89 3.14 5.15 0.44
CA ALA A 89 3.10 3.73 0.74
C ALA A 89 2.82 3.45 2.23
N GLY A 90 1.96 2.47 2.50
CA GLY A 90 1.49 2.11 3.84
C GLY A 90 0.56 3.13 4.52
N LEU A 91 0.22 4.26 3.87
CA LEU A 91 -0.63 5.31 4.45
C LEU A 91 -1.85 5.65 3.57
N SER A 92 -1.64 5.86 2.27
CA SER A 92 -2.71 6.15 1.32
C SER A 92 -3.47 4.87 0.94
N ILE A 93 -4.77 5.00 0.70
CA ILE A 93 -5.67 3.90 0.35
C ILE A 93 -6.36 4.24 -0.97
N ASP A 94 -6.39 3.29 -1.89
CA ASP A 94 -7.14 3.38 -3.14
C ASP A 94 -8.49 2.67 -2.97
N SER A 95 -9.59 3.25 -3.47
CA SER A 95 -10.92 2.64 -3.38
C SER A 95 -11.07 1.35 -4.18
N ASP A 96 -10.18 1.12 -5.13
CA ASP A 96 -10.23 -0.02 -6.05
C ASP A 96 -9.56 -1.28 -5.49
N ARG A 97 -8.80 -1.16 -4.40
CA ARG A 97 -7.97 -2.23 -3.84
C ARG A 97 -8.21 -2.39 -2.34
N ILE A 98 -7.91 -3.57 -1.80
CA ILE A 98 -7.79 -3.72 -0.35
C ILE A 98 -6.49 -3.14 0.19
N GLY A 99 -6.53 -2.77 1.47
CA GLY A 99 -5.35 -2.39 2.23
C GLY A 99 -4.87 -0.98 1.91
N TYR A 100 -3.55 -0.84 1.84
CA TYR A 100 -2.83 0.39 1.60
C TYR A 100 -2.04 0.25 0.32
N LEU A 101 -1.73 1.37 -0.33
CA LEU A 101 -0.79 1.36 -1.43
C LEU A 101 0.58 0.88 -0.94
N THR A 102 1.22 -0.02 -1.68
CA THR A 102 2.56 -0.53 -1.37
C THR A 102 3.69 0.27 -1.99
N ASN A 103 3.39 1.05 -3.02
CA ASN A 103 4.37 1.90 -3.69
C ASN A 103 3.93 3.37 -3.59
N SER A 104 4.88 4.24 -3.28
CA SER A 104 4.66 5.69 -3.27
C SER A 104 4.70 6.23 -4.70
N TYR A 105 3.75 7.10 -5.08
CA TYR A 105 3.72 7.76 -6.39
C TYR A 105 3.16 9.17 -6.33
N GLU A 106 3.57 10.03 -7.27
CA GLU A 106 3.07 11.41 -7.36
C GLU A 106 2.28 11.67 -8.65
N MET A 107 1.10 12.28 -8.48
CA MET A 107 0.25 12.79 -9.56
C MET A 107 0.22 14.32 -9.56
N THR A 108 0.07 14.93 -10.73
CA THR A 108 0.04 16.39 -10.87
C THR A 108 -1.16 16.87 -11.68
N ALA A 109 -1.59 18.11 -11.42
CA ALA A 109 -2.64 18.78 -12.16
C ALA A 109 -2.43 20.30 -12.18
N GLN A 110 -2.99 20.96 -13.19
CA GLN A 110 -2.91 22.40 -13.35
C GLN A 110 -3.93 23.15 -12.48
N GLN A 111 -3.72 24.45 -12.32
CA GLN A 111 -4.53 25.31 -11.44
C GLN A 111 -6.02 25.37 -11.82
N GLU A 112 -6.38 25.04 -13.06
CA GLU A 112 -7.75 24.95 -13.56
C GLU A 112 -8.46 23.61 -13.26
N ASP A 113 -7.73 22.50 -13.11
CA ASP A 113 -8.28 21.14 -13.12
C ASP A 113 -9.11 20.83 -11.86
N SER A 114 -10.34 20.33 -12.01
CA SER A 114 -11.16 19.89 -10.86
C SER A 114 -10.80 18.49 -10.33
N VAL A 115 -9.95 17.77 -11.05
CA VAL A 115 -9.48 16.42 -10.72
C VAL A 115 -7.96 16.34 -10.79
N VAL A 116 -7.37 15.38 -10.09
CA VAL A 116 -5.95 15.01 -10.22
C VAL A 116 -5.90 13.52 -10.53
N THR A 117 -5.37 13.16 -11.70
CA THR A 117 -5.46 11.80 -12.27
C THR A 117 -4.17 11.44 -13.01
N PRO A 118 -3.98 10.16 -13.40
CA PRO A 118 -2.89 9.79 -14.30
C PRO A 118 -2.95 10.55 -15.65
N PHE A 119 -4.15 10.93 -16.11
CA PHE A 119 -4.33 11.72 -17.33
C PHE A 119 -3.91 13.19 -17.17
N THR A 120 -4.26 13.86 -16.07
CA THR A 120 -3.77 15.23 -15.80
C THR A 120 -2.26 15.24 -15.64
N THR A 121 -1.71 14.21 -15.00
CA THR A 121 -0.28 14.02 -14.78
C THR A 121 0.47 13.85 -16.10
N LEU A 122 -0.02 12.97 -16.99
CA LEU A 122 0.55 12.74 -18.32
C LEU A 122 0.43 13.96 -19.24
N ALA A 123 -0.71 14.65 -19.23
CA ALA A 123 -0.90 15.88 -20.01
C ALA A 123 0.08 16.98 -19.54
N ASN A 124 0.20 17.17 -18.23
CA ASN A 124 1.14 18.12 -17.62
C ASN A 124 2.60 17.79 -17.95
N ALA A 125 3.02 16.53 -17.78
CA ALA A 125 4.38 16.06 -18.08
C ALA A 125 4.77 16.22 -19.56
N ARG A 126 3.81 16.39 -20.46
CA ARG A 126 4.01 16.65 -21.90
C ARG A 126 3.74 18.10 -22.33
N GLY A 127 3.22 18.94 -21.43
CA GLY A 127 2.87 20.33 -21.71
C GLY A 127 1.73 20.51 -22.72
N ILE A 128 0.77 19.58 -22.73
CA ILE A 128 -0.44 19.59 -23.57
C ILE A 128 -1.71 19.63 -22.71
N THR A 129 -2.87 19.89 -23.30
CA THR A 129 -4.15 19.77 -22.55
C THR A 129 -4.63 18.33 -22.45
N VAL A 130 -5.54 18.04 -21.52
CA VAL A 130 -6.16 16.71 -21.39
C VAL A 130 -7.01 16.38 -22.62
N GLU A 131 -7.60 17.36 -23.31
CA GLU A 131 -8.28 17.15 -24.59
C GLU A 131 -7.31 16.79 -25.73
N GLU A 132 -6.13 17.42 -25.79
CA GLU A 132 -5.08 17.05 -26.75
C GLU A 132 -4.56 15.62 -26.48
N LEU A 133 -4.40 15.24 -25.21
CA LEU A 133 -4.06 13.87 -24.81
C LEU A 133 -5.17 12.87 -25.20
N ALA A 134 -6.44 13.24 -25.05
CA ALA A 134 -7.58 12.41 -25.46
C ALA A 134 -7.59 12.15 -26.97
N ASP A 135 -7.33 13.17 -27.79
CA ASP A 135 -7.23 13.04 -29.24
C ASP A 135 -6.05 12.13 -29.65
N GLU A 136 -4.91 12.21 -28.95
CA GLU A 136 -3.74 11.36 -29.23
C GLU A 136 -3.91 9.89 -28.82
N LEU A 137 -4.59 9.61 -27.70
CA LEU A 137 -4.91 8.26 -27.23
C LEU A 137 -6.24 7.70 -27.78
N ASN A 138 -6.99 8.50 -28.56
CA ASN A 138 -8.34 8.17 -29.05
C ASN A 138 -9.34 7.83 -27.91
N LEU A 139 -9.29 8.62 -26.83
CA LEU A 139 -10.14 8.49 -25.64
C LEU A 139 -11.25 9.55 -25.62
N ASN A 140 -12.26 9.37 -24.75
CA ASN A 140 -13.31 10.36 -24.58
C ASN A 140 -12.84 11.53 -23.69
N ALA A 141 -12.55 12.68 -24.31
CA ALA A 141 -12.06 13.87 -23.62
C ALA A 141 -12.91 14.32 -22.42
N ASN A 142 -14.25 14.17 -22.47
CA ASN A 142 -15.13 14.59 -21.36
C ASN A 142 -15.06 13.63 -20.16
N VAL A 143 -14.58 12.39 -20.37
CA VAL A 143 -14.46 11.37 -19.33
C VAL A 143 -13.10 11.49 -18.66
N ILE A 144 -12.00 11.56 -19.43
CA ILE A 144 -10.65 11.60 -18.85
C ILE A 144 -10.27 12.95 -18.21
N SER A 145 -10.99 14.03 -18.53
CA SER A 145 -10.88 15.34 -17.85
C SER A 145 -11.79 15.47 -16.61
N GLY A 146 -12.58 14.43 -16.29
CA GLY A 146 -13.58 14.44 -15.24
C GLY A 146 -13.41 13.32 -14.23
N ASP A 147 -14.47 13.12 -13.43
CA ASP A 147 -14.59 12.00 -12.49
C ASP A 147 -15.13 10.79 -13.27
N TYR A 148 -14.21 9.98 -13.81
CA TYR A 148 -14.57 8.79 -14.59
C TYR A 148 -15.12 7.66 -13.71
N VAL A 149 -14.86 7.65 -12.39
CA VAL A 149 -15.50 6.72 -11.45
C VAL A 149 -17.00 6.96 -11.42
N VAL A 150 -17.44 8.22 -11.29
CA VAL A 150 -18.87 8.60 -11.37
C VAL A 150 -19.43 8.45 -12.79
N ALA A 151 -18.62 8.65 -13.84
CA ALA A 151 -19.08 8.50 -15.23
C ALA A 151 -19.51 7.06 -15.60
N LYS A 152 -19.18 6.05 -14.77
CA LYS A 152 -19.69 4.68 -14.89
C LYS A 152 -21.20 4.55 -14.62
N ASP A 153 -21.80 5.49 -13.89
CA ASP A 153 -23.24 5.48 -13.54
C ASP A 153 -24.17 5.95 -14.68
N ASP A 154 -23.64 6.64 -15.69
CA ASP A 154 -24.41 7.08 -16.87
C ASP A 154 -24.20 6.11 -18.05
N GLU A 155 -25.28 5.49 -18.52
CA GLU A 155 -25.31 4.56 -19.66
C GLU A 155 -24.64 5.12 -20.93
N ALA A 156 -24.65 6.45 -21.12
CA ALA A 156 -24.03 7.11 -22.27
C ALA A 156 -22.50 7.25 -22.17
N THR A 157 -21.92 7.21 -20.97
CA THR A 157 -20.48 7.31 -20.74
C THR A 157 -19.83 6.03 -20.20
N ARG A 158 -20.62 5.08 -19.68
CA ARG A 158 -20.14 3.87 -18.99
C ARG A 158 -18.98 3.16 -19.68
N GLY A 159 -19.08 2.84 -20.97
CA GLY A 159 -18.01 2.14 -21.69
C GLY A 159 -16.69 2.92 -21.70
N TYR A 160 -16.75 4.20 -22.07
CA TYR A 160 -15.59 5.10 -22.04
C TYR A 160 -15.03 5.30 -20.63
N ALA A 161 -15.89 5.23 -19.61
CA ALA A 161 -15.50 5.34 -18.21
C ALA A 161 -14.77 4.08 -17.71
N LEU A 162 -15.22 2.89 -18.10
CA LEU A 162 -14.53 1.62 -17.83
C LEU A 162 -13.14 1.58 -18.50
N GLU A 163 -13.05 1.97 -19.78
CA GLU A 163 -11.77 2.08 -20.51
C GLU A 163 -10.82 3.10 -19.85
N ALA A 164 -11.32 4.29 -19.50
CA ALA A 164 -10.53 5.33 -18.83
C ALA A 164 -10.05 4.90 -17.44
N HIS A 165 -10.90 4.20 -16.68
CA HIS A 165 -10.58 3.72 -15.34
C HIS A 165 -9.48 2.66 -15.36
N ALA A 166 -9.63 1.62 -16.19
CA ALA A 166 -8.62 0.57 -16.33
C ALA A 166 -7.27 1.12 -16.84
N LEU A 167 -7.30 2.11 -17.74
CA LEU A 167 -6.08 2.78 -18.20
C LEU A 167 -5.41 3.61 -17.09
N ALA A 168 -6.18 4.36 -16.29
CA ALA A 168 -5.64 5.09 -15.15
C ALA A 168 -4.97 4.14 -14.14
N ARG A 169 -5.69 3.07 -13.75
CA ARG A 169 -5.30 2.10 -12.72
C ARG A 169 -4.13 1.20 -13.10
N SER A 170 -3.90 1.07 -14.40
CA SER A 170 -2.71 0.47 -14.97
C SER A 170 -1.54 1.46 -15.08
N LEU A 171 -1.83 2.74 -15.37
CA LEU A 171 -0.81 3.77 -15.59
C LEU A 171 -0.15 4.27 -14.29
N VAL A 172 -0.80 4.14 -13.12
CA VAL A 172 -0.16 4.48 -11.83
C VAL A 172 1.08 3.64 -11.52
N HIS A 173 1.15 2.39 -12.01
CA HIS A 173 2.35 1.53 -11.85
C HIS A 173 3.58 2.06 -12.61
N GLU A 174 3.39 3.02 -13.51
CA GLU A 174 4.45 3.67 -14.30
C GLU A 174 4.77 5.09 -13.78
N LEU A 175 4.12 5.54 -12.69
CA LEU A 175 4.38 6.84 -12.07
C LEU A 175 5.53 6.74 -11.05
N PRO A 176 6.45 7.73 -11.01
CA PRO A 176 7.52 7.79 -10.02
C PRO A 176 7.02 8.27 -8.65
N ALA A 177 7.78 7.92 -7.60
CA ALA A 177 7.61 8.43 -6.24
C ALA A 177 7.84 9.95 -6.08
N ASN A 178 8.42 10.61 -7.10
CA ASN A 178 8.61 12.05 -7.14
C ASN A 178 8.28 12.59 -8.54
N SER A 179 7.43 13.61 -8.61
CA SER A 179 6.96 14.20 -9.87
C SER A 179 8.06 14.90 -10.68
N ALA A 180 9.21 15.25 -10.09
CA ALA A 180 10.37 15.76 -10.82
C ALA A 180 11.10 14.68 -11.66
N ASP A 181 10.89 13.39 -11.36
CA ASP A 181 11.43 12.26 -12.13
C ASP A 181 10.52 11.84 -13.31
N LEU A 182 9.37 12.50 -13.49
CA LEU A 182 8.42 12.22 -14.57
C LEU A 182 9.07 12.38 -15.96
N ASN A 183 8.88 11.37 -16.80
CA ASN A 183 9.24 11.41 -18.21
C ASN A 183 7.98 11.27 -19.07
N GLY A 184 7.44 12.40 -19.52
CA GLY A 184 6.17 12.44 -20.26
C GLY A 184 6.16 11.62 -21.54
N ASP A 185 7.29 11.51 -22.25
CA ASP A 185 7.39 10.69 -23.47
C ASP A 185 7.31 9.19 -23.13
N LYS A 186 8.06 8.72 -22.14
CA LYS A 186 7.97 7.31 -21.66
C LYS A 186 6.59 6.98 -21.11
N LEU A 187 6.02 7.87 -20.30
CA LEU A 187 4.69 7.65 -19.73
C LEU A 187 3.60 7.60 -20.81
N PHE A 188 3.78 8.33 -21.93
CA PHE A 188 2.92 8.23 -23.10
C PHE A 188 3.12 6.93 -23.90
N GLU A 189 4.36 6.46 -24.05
CA GLU A 189 4.64 5.13 -24.62
C GLU A 189 3.95 4.03 -23.79
N SER A 190 4.01 4.12 -22.46
CA SER A 190 3.31 3.23 -21.53
C SER A 190 1.79 3.33 -21.64
N ALA A 191 1.21 4.53 -21.59
CA ALA A 191 -0.23 4.75 -21.76
C ALA A 191 -0.75 4.23 -23.12
N THR A 192 0.04 4.38 -24.18
CA THR A 192 -0.28 3.84 -25.51
C THR A 192 -0.25 2.30 -25.51
N ALA A 193 0.74 1.68 -24.87
CA ALA A 193 0.86 0.24 -24.77
C ALA A 193 -0.27 -0.39 -23.93
N ILE A 194 -0.58 0.21 -22.77
CA ILE A 194 -1.71 -0.18 -21.91
C ILE A 194 -3.04 -0.05 -22.67
N ASN A 195 -3.27 1.07 -23.35
CA ASN A 195 -4.49 1.28 -24.14
C ASN A 195 -4.63 0.22 -25.26
N ASN A 196 -3.53 -0.20 -25.89
CA ASN A 196 -3.55 -1.32 -26.83
C ASN A 196 -3.89 -2.66 -26.14
N ALA A 197 -3.32 -2.94 -24.96
CA ALA A 197 -3.61 -4.15 -24.20
C ALA A 197 -5.09 -4.24 -23.75
N ILE A 198 -5.67 -3.10 -23.34
CA ILE A 198 -7.12 -2.96 -23.06
C ILE A 198 -7.93 -3.29 -24.32
N ASN A 199 -7.60 -2.69 -25.46
CA ASN A 199 -8.29 -2.96 -26.73
C ASN A 199 -8.13 -4.43 -27.18
N ASP A 200 -6.98 -5.05 -26.93
CA ASP A 200 -6.75 -6.46 -27.25
C ASP A 200 -7.56 -7.40 -26.35
N HIS A 201 -7.65 -7.13 -25.05
CA HIS A 201 -8.52 -7.85 -24.12
C HIS A 201 -10.01 -7.74 -24.50
N LEU A 202 -10.47 -6.55 -24.89
CA LEU A 202 -11.84 -6.29 -25.34
C LEU A 202 -12.22 -6.97 -26.68
N ASN A 203 -11.27 -7.55 -27.42
CA ASN A 203 -11.60 -8.37 -28.60
C ASN A 203 -12.20 -9.74 -28.22
N ASP A 204 -11.82 -10.28 -27.06
CA ASP A 204 -12.19 -11.63 -26.60
C ASP A 204 -13.03 -11.63 -25.29
N SER A 205 -13.09 -10.51 -24.56
CA SER A 205 -13.76 -10.34 -23.26
C SER A 205 -14.88 -9.28 -23.28
N ASP A 206 -15.77 -9.30 -22.28
CA ASP A 206 -16.79 -8.26 -22.07
C ASP A 206 -16.19 -7.03 -21.37
N ILE A 207 -16.68 -5.82 -21.70
CA ILE A 207 -16.15 -4.56 -21.16
C ILE A 207 -16.28 -4.43 -19.64
N GLU A 208 -17.27 -5.09 -19.04
CA GLU A 208 -17.45 -5.09 -17.58
C GLU A 208 -16.27 -5.78 -16.86
N THR A 209 -15.53 -6.68 -17.53
CA THR A 209 -14.35 -7.36 -16.94
C THR A 209 -13.17 -6.42 -16.68
N LEU A 210 -13.19 -5.19 -17.22
CA LEU A 210 -12.15 -4.19 -16.96
C LEU A 210 -12.16 -3.68 -15.51
N GLU A 211 -13.25 -3.82 -14.76
CA GLU A 211 -13.27 -3.41 -13.34
C GLU A 211 -12.41 -4.34 -12.47
N ASP A 212 -12.29 -5.61 -12.86
CA ASP A 212 -11.68 -6.70 -12.09
C ASP A 212 -10.21 -6.97 -12.47
N ILE A 213 -9.60 -6.22 -13.40
CA ILE A 213 -8.22 -6.43 -13.87
C ILE A 213 -7.38 -5.16 -14.03
N ASP A 214 -6.08 -5.27 -13.82
CA ASP A 214 -5.08 -4.27 -14.22
C ASP A 214 -4.23 -4.80 -15.37
N PHE A 215 -3.59 -3.89 -16.11
CA PHE A 215 -2.58 -4.21 -17.10
C PHE A 215 -1.21 -3.80 -16.56
N VAL A 216 -0.41 -4.78 -16.14
CA VAL A 216 0.92 -4.55 -15.56
C VAL A 216 2.00 -4.99 -16.54
N ARG A 217 3.13 -4.26 -16.55
CA ARG A 217 4.27 -4.57 -17.41
C ARG A 217 5.01 -5.80 -16.88
N SER A 218 5.09 -6.83 -17.71
CA SER A 218 5.86 -8.05 -17.44
C SER A 218 7.34 -7.91 -17.84
N ASP A 219 8.18 -8.86 -17.42
CA ASP A 219 9.64 -8.86 -17.64
C ASP A 219 10.10 -8.72 -19.10
N ASN A 220 9.26 -9.11 -20.06
CA ASN A 220 9.57 -9.01 -21.48
C ASN A 220 9.30 -7.59 -22.05
N GLY A 221 8.66 -6.72 -21.28
CA GLY A 221 8.26 -5.36 -21.63
C GLY A 221 6.81 -5.20 -22.14
N ASP A 222 6.10 -6.29 -22.42
CA ASP A 222 4.68 -6.34 -22.79
C ASP A 222 3.79 -6.21 -21.54
N TYR A 223 2.53 -5.78 -21.74
CA TYR A 223 1.54 -5.67 -20.68
C TYR A 223 0.64 -6.91 -20.63
N GLU A 224 0.45 -7.46 -19.44
CA GLU A 224 -0.44 -8.60 -19.17
C GLU A 224 -1.52 -8.24 -18.15
N SER A 225 -2.66 -8.93 -18.21
CA SER A 225 -3.75 -8.71 -17.26
C SER A 225 -3.56 -9.48 -15.96
N ILE A 226 -3.67 -8.78 -14.84
CA ILE A 226 -3.67 -9.35 -13.48
C ILE A 226 -4.99 -9.03 -12.78
N GLU A 227 -5.41 -9.87 -11.82
CA GLU A 227 -6.66 -9.68 -11.08
C GLU A 227 -6.56 -8.55 -10.02
N VAL A 228 -7.60 -7.73 -9.92
CA VAL A 228 -7.73 -6.65 -8.93
C VAL A 228 -8.43 -7.19 -7.68
N ILE A 229 -7.67 -7.27 -6.59
CA ILE A 229 -8.17 -7.74 -5.30
C ILE A 229 -8.78 -6.54 -4.55
N ASN A 230 -10.11 -6.47 -4.56
CA ASN A 230 -10.90 -5.35 -4.01
C ASN A 230 -11.62 -5.66 -2.67
N ASP A 231 -11.64 -6.93 -2.23
CA ASP A 231 -12.14 -7.31 -0.91
C ASP A 231 -11.30 -8.41 -0.22
N LEU A 232 -11.21 -8.35 1.12
CA LEU A 232 -10.35 -9.23 1.92
C LEU A 232 -10.88 -10.68 1.99
N ASN A 233 -12.18 -10.88 1.79
CA ASN A 233 -12.78 -12.21 1.81
C ASN A 233 -12.45 -12.98 0.53
N SER A 234 -12.52 -12.34 -0.63
CA SER A 234 -12.06 -12.92 -1.91
C SER A 234 -10.55 -13.20 -1.89
N TYR A 235 -9.74 -12.28 -1.31
CA TYR A 235 -8.31 -12.49 -1.10
C TYR A 235 -8.00 -13.76 -0.30
N LEU A 236 -8.54 -13.88 0.91
CA LEU A 236 -8.16 -14.95 1.84
C LEU A 236 -8.70 -16.33 1.46
N ILE A 237 -9.88 -16.38 0.84
CA ILE A 237 -10.46 -17.63 0.32
C ILE A 237 -9.75 -18.06 -0.97
N GLY A 238 -9.40 -17.13 -1.84
CA GLY A 238 -8.94 -17.44 -3.20
C GLY A 238 -9.89 -18.41 -3.90
N ASN A 239 -9.37 -19.56 -4.33
CA ASN A 239 -10.14 -20.60 -5.05
C ASN A 239 -10.67 -21.74 -4.16
N ASN A 240 -10.75 -21.55 -2.84
CA ASN A 240 -11.11 -22.61 -1.89
C ASN A 240 -12.62 -22.91 -1.78
N ASP A 241 -13.10 -23.82 -2.63
CA ASP A 241 -14.46 -24.37 -2.57
C ASP A 241 -14.72 -25.30 -1.35
N SER A 242 -13.67 -25.87 -0.72
CA SER A 242 -13.80 -26.87 0.35
C SER A 242 -12.52 -27.03 1.19
N ALA A 243 -12.68 -27.23 2.50
CA ALA A 243 -11.57 -27.43 3.43
C ALA A 243 -10.78 -28.74 3.22
N ASP A 244 -11.39 -29.77 2.61
CA ASP A 244 -10.75 -31.08 2.37
C ASP A 244 -9.66 -31.03 1.27
N ASN A 245 -9.68 -30.01 0.40
CA ASN A 245 -8.77 -29.85 -0.74
C ASN A 245 -8.65 -28.36 -1.11
N PRO A 246 -7.94 -27.55 -0.30
CA PRO A 246 -7.67 -26.15 -0.63
C PRO A 246 -6.77 -26.04 -1.86
N GLU A 247 -7.01 -25.01 -2.66
CA GLU A 247 -6.15 -24.56 -3.75
C GLU A 247 -5.26 -23.38 -3.33
N THR A 248 -5.80 -22.49 -2.48
CA THR A 248 -5.08 -21.38 -1.85
C THR A 248 -4.74 -21.76 -0.41
N VAL A 249 -3.44 -21.86 -0.10
CA VAL A 249 -2.95 -22.16 1.26
C VAL A 249 -1.93 -21.10 1.65
N TRP A 250 -2.15 -20.50 2.81
CA TRP A 250 -1.30 -19.49 3.42
C TRP A 250 -0.31 -20.14 4.38
N ASN A 251 0.98 -19.93 4.18
CA ASN A 251 1.99 -20.13 5.20
C ASN A 251 2.00 -18.90 6.11
N VAL A 252 1.81 -19.13 7.40
CA VAL A 252 1.77 -18.12 8.44
C VAL A 252 3.03 -18.21 9.29
N ALA A 253 3.71 -17.10 9.48
CA ALA A 253 4.96 -17.01 10.23
C ALA A 253 5.01 -15.76 11.12
N ASN A 254 5.60 -15.90 12.30
CA ASN A 254 5.71 -14.83 13.29
C ASN A 254 7.03 -14.05 13.15
N PHE A 255 6.99 -12.74 13.35
CA PHE A 255 8.19 -11.90 13.44
C PHE A 255 8.81 -11.95 14.84
N GLY A 256 8.00 -12.14 15.89
CA GLY A 256 8.49 -12.26 17.25
C GLY A 256 9.09 -13.64 17.55
N THR A 257 10.35 -13.69 17.98
CA THR A 257 11.05 -14.93 18.37
C THR A 257 10.30 -15.76 19.41
N TYR A 258 9.49 -15.13 20.27
CA TYR A 258 8.64 -15.85 21.23
C TYR A 258 7.53 -16.65 20.55
N TRP A 259 6.79 -16.05 19.62
CA TRP A 259 5.67 -16.69 18.92
C TRP A 259 6.17 -17.69 17.86
N ALA A 260 7.24 -17.35 17.14
CA ALA A 260 7.93 -18.29 16.23
C ALA A 260 8.36 -19.58 16.95
N LYS A 261 8.72 -19.50 18.25
CA LYS A 261 9.08 -20.67 19.07
C LYS A 261 7.88 -21.52 19.52
N GLU A 262 6.77 -20.88 19.90
CA GLU A 262 5.59 -21.59 20.44
C GLU A 262 4.73 -22.18 19.31
N GLU A 263 4.68 -21.53 18.14
CA GLU A 263 3.79 -21.88 17.03
C GLU A 263 4.52 -22.49 15.83
N GLY A 264 5.75 -22.02 15.55
CA GLY A 264 6.47 -22.31 14.30
C GLY A 264 5.86 -21.61 13.09
N VAL A 265 6.25 -22.06 11.90
CA VAL A 265 5.51 -21.77 10.66
C VAL A 265 4.41 -22.81 10.48
N PHE A 266 3.19 -22.37 10.23
CA PHE A 266 2.02 -23.24 10.04
C PHE A 266 1.23 -22.86 8.79
N SER A 267 0.39 -23.78 8.30
CA SER A 267 -0.45 -23.53 7.13
C SER A 267 -1.90 -23.27 7.53
N ALA A 268 -2.51 -22.26 6.92
CA ALA A 268 -3.92 -21.88 7.08
C ALA A 268 -4.62 -21.73 5.72
N TRP A 269 -5.93 -21.99 5.67
CA TRP A 269 -6.74 -21.76 4.47
C TRP A 269 -8.18 -21.44 4.88
N LEU A 270 -8.82 -20.54 4.13
CA LEU A 270 -10.21 -20.17 4.37
C LEU A 270 -11.07 -20.74 3.25
N THR A 271 -12.23 -21.27 3.60
CA THR A 271 -13.37 -21.38 2.68
C THR A 271 -14.37 -20.27 3.03
N LYS A 272 -15.46 -20.15 2.28
CA LYS A 272 -16.55 -19.22 2.59
C LYS A 272 -17.15 -19.35 4.00
N ASP A 273 -17.14 -20.56 4.58
CA ASP A 273 -17.87 -20.86 5.82
C ASP A 273 -16.95 -21.12 7.02
N GLU A 274 -15.66 -21.39 6.81
CA GLU A 274 -14.71 -21.79 7.87
C GLU A 274 -13.24 -21.43 7.55
N LEU A 275 -12.50 -21.03 8.59
CA LEU A 275 -11.03 -20.87 8.59
C LEU A 275 -10.43 -22.15 9.15
N CYS A 276 -9.51 -22.77 8.42
CA CYS A 276 -8.84 -24.01 8.78
C CYS A 276 -7.34 -23.79 8.97
N VAL A 277 -6.76 -24.45 9.96
CA VAL A 277 -5.32 -24.46 10.27
C VAL A 277 -4.83 -25.90 10.34
N ASP A 278 -3.69 -26.23 9.72
CA ASP A 278 -3.15 -27.59 9.78
C ASP A 278 -2.71 -27.95 11.20
N GLY A 279 -2.92 -29.21 11.57
CA GLY A 279 -2.48 -29.72 12.86
C GLY A 279 -1.09 -30.31 12.75
N ASN A 280 -0.22 -30.03 13.74
CA ASN A 280 1.17 -30.50 13.86
C ASN A 280 1.38 -32.03 13.99
N ASP A 281 0.49 -32.86 13.43
CA ASP A 281 0.51 -34.32 13.55
C ASP A 281 0.34 -35.00 12.17
N LEU A 282 1.14 -36.07 11.94
CA LEU A 282 1.35 -36.76 10.64
C LEU A 282 0.11 -37.47 10.04
N ASN A 283 -1.09 -37.18 10.52
CA ASN A 283 -2.35 -37.85 10.20
C ASN A 283 -3.38 -36.96 9.47
N ARG A 284 -3.04 -35.72 9.08
CA ARG A 284 -3.96 -34.73 8.46
C ARG A 284 -5.17 -34.42 9.36
N THR A 285 -4.91 -34.01 10.60
CA THR A 285 -5.95 -33.50 11.49
C THR A 285 -5.81 -31.99 11.60
N TYR A 286 -6.25 -31.29 10.55
CA TYR A 286 -6.48 -29.85 10.61
C TYR A 286 -7.69 -29.54 11.51
N SER A 287 -7.77 -28.31 12.00
CA SER A 287 -8.91 -27.80 12.77
C SER A 287 -9.49 -26.58 12.08
N CYS A 288 -10.82 -26.53 11.94
CA CYS A 288 -11.52 -25.36 11.40
C CYS A 288 -12.40 -24.69 12.46
N GLY A 289 -12.52 -23.37 12.37
CA GLY A 289 -13.33 -22.51 13.22
C GLY A 289 -14.19 -21.53 12.40
N GLU A 290 -15.19 -20.96 13.06
CA GLU A 290 -15.97 -19.86 12.50
C GLU A 290 -15.13 -18.57 12.48
N TYR A 291 -15.26 -17.79 11.41
CA TYR A 291 -14.63 -16.49 11.27
C TYR A 291 -15.65 -15.48 10.72
N SER A 292 -15.31 -14.19 10.81
CA SER A 292 -15.95 -13.16 10.00
C SER A 292 -14.92 -12.15 9.51
N ILE A 293 -15.25 -11.42 8.45
CA ILE A 293 -14.40 -10.34 7.92
C ILE A 293 -15.19 -9.03 7.98
N LYS A 294 -14.54 -7.98 8.47
CA LYS A 294 -15.07 -6.62 8.50
C LYS A 294 -14.00 -5.65 8.02
N GLU A 295 -14.24 -5.00 6.88
CA GLU A 295 -13.29 -4.09 6.24
C GLU A 295 -11.95 -4.81 6.00
N GLN A 296 -10.87 -4.42 6.69
CA GLN A 296 -9.53 -5.04 6.58
C GLN A 296 -9.22 -5.96 7.78
N THR A 297 -10.20 -6.31 8.60
CA THR A 297 -10.02 -7.12 9.80
C THR A 297 -10.62 -8.51 9.61
N LEU A 298 -9.80 -9.55 9.73
CA LEU A 298 -10.24 -10.92 9.98
C LEU A 298 -10.56 -11.06 11.47
N ILE A 299 -11.68 -11.69 11.80
CA ILE A 299 -12.16 -11.87 13.17
C ILE A 299 -12.35 -13.37 13.38
N ILE A 300 -11.50 -13.98 14.21
CA ILE A 300 -11.54 -15.41 14.52
C ILE A 300 -12.36 -15.60 15.80
N GLU A 301 -13.43 -16.42 15.75
CA GLU A 301 -14.35 -16.59 16.88
C GLU A 301 -13.94 -17.80 17.75
N GLY A 302 -13.53 -17.53 19.00
CA GLY A 302 -13.07 -18.54 19.95
C GLY A 302 -13.90 -18.65 21.23
N ASP A 303 -13.73 -19.77 21.96
CA ASP A 303 -14.41 -20.03 23.24
C ASP A 303 -14.17 -18.94 24.32
N ASN A 304 -13.08 -18.18 24.21
CA ASN A 304 -12.69 -17.12 25.15
C ASN A 304 -13.03 -15.70 24.66
N GLY A 305 -13.51 -15.54 23.42
CA GLY A 305 -13.71 -14.25 22.76
C GLY A 305 -13.34 -14.29 21.28
N SER A 306 -13.56 -13.17 20.60
CA SER A 306 -13.12 -12.94 19.22
C SER A 306 -11.72 -12.32 19.19
N GLU A 307 -10.84 -12.83 18.33
CA GLU A 307 -9.50 -12.29 18.07
C GLU A 307 -9.52 -11.47 16.78
N ASN A 308 -9.10 -10.20 16.82
CA ASN A 308 -9.04 -9.34 15.64
C ASN A 308 -7.64 -9.38 15.03
N ASN A 309 -7.60 -9.52 13.71
CA ASN A 309 -6.40 -9.63 12.89
C ASN A 309 -6.47 -8.54 11.80
N GLU A 310 -5.78 -7.42 11.98
CA GLU A 310 -5.77 -6.31 11.00
C GLU A 310 -4.79 -6.61 9.86
N PHE A 311 -5.33 -6.81 8.65
CA PHE A 311 -4.53 -7.09 7.46
C PHE A 311 -3.93 -5.81 6.86
N ILE A 312 -2.64 -5.89 6.54
CA ILE A 312 -1.91 -5.00 5.66
C ILE A 312 -1.65 -5.79 4.37
N TYR A 313 -2.58 -5.69 3.42
CA TYR A 313 -2.40 -6.26 2.09
C TYR A 313 -1.17 -5.66 1.40
N THR A 314 -0.41 -6.50 0.68
CA THR A 314 0.73 -6.03 -0.10
C THR A 314 0.76 -6.56 -1.54
N SER A 315 0.39 -7.83 -1.74
CA SER A 315 0.26 -8.48 -3.05
C SER A 315 -0.67 -9.69 -2.97
N SER A 316 -1.04 -10.25 -4.13
CA SER A 316 -1.87 -11.45 -4.24
C SER A 316 -1.33 -12.66 -3.49
N ASN A 317 -0.01 -12.76 -3.34
CA ASN A 317 0.68 -13.83 -2.63
C ASN A 317 1.22 -13.44 -1.24
N LEU A 318 1.14 -12.18 -0.80
CA LEU A 318 1.80 -11.71 0.43
C LEU A 318 1.00 -10.60 1.15
N SER A 319 0.78 -10.79 2.45
CA SER A 319 0.27 -9.75 3.35
C SER A 319 0.92 -9.85 4.73
N PHE A 320 0.89 -8.75 5.48
CA PHE A 320 1.15 -8.78 6.90
C PHE A 320 -0.15 -8.68 7.68
N VAL A 321 -0.15 -9.19 8.91
CA VAL A 321 -1.30 -9.15 9.80
C VAL A 321 -0.84 -8.71 11.18
N VAL A 322 -1.56 -7.77 11.78
CA VAL A 322 -1.34 -7.32 13.15
C VAL A 322 -2.49 -7.85 14.02
N PRO A 323 -2.30 -8.98 14.75
CA PRO A 323 -3.26 -9.46 15.75
C PRO A 323 -3.36 -8.52 16.97
N ASP A 324 -4.48 -8.59 17.70
CA ASP A 324 -4.71 -7.89 18.98
C ASP A 324 -3.62 -8.19 20.04
N GLU A 325 -2.98 -9.36 19.95
CA GLU A 325 -1.84 -9.80 20.76
C GLU A 325 -0.58 -8.93 20.54
N GLY A 326 -0.49 -8.22 19.41
CA GLY A 326 0.50 -7.18 19.15
C GLY A 326 1.84 -7.66 18.58
N ASP A 327 1.88 -8.83 17.95
CA ASP A 327 2.95 -9.24 17.04
C ASP A 327 2.68 -8.82 15.59
N LEU A 328 3.62 -9.09 14.68
CA LEU A 328 3.41 -9.01 13.23
C LEU A 328 3.54 -10.42 12.67
N THR A 329 2.52 -10.88 11.96
CA THR A 329 2.59 -12.15 11.24
C THR A 329 2.62 -11.92 9.73
N LEU A 330 3.41 -12.74 9.04
CA LEU A 330 3.42 -12.85 7.59
C LEU A 330 2.40 -13.90 7.17
N TRP A 331 1.54 -13.57 6.21
CA TRP A 331 0.68 -14.50 5.51
C TRP A 331 1.10 -14.53 4.05
N THR A 332 1.59 -15.67 3.57
CA THR A 332 2.09 -15.80 2.19
C THR A 332 1.75 -17.14 1.56
N THR A 333 1.47 -17.18 0.26
CA THR A 333 1.31 -18.45 -0.48
C THR A 333 2.65 -19.03 -0.97
N GLU A 334 3.76 -18.30 -0.78
CA GLU A 334 5.11 -18.77 -1.11
C GLU A 334 5.64 -19.78 -0.07
N ASP A 335 6.52 -20.69 -0.49
CA ASP A 335 7.26 -21.56 0.43
C ASP A 335 8.45 -20.79 1.04
N ILE A 336 8.26 -20.34 2.27
CA ILE A 336 9.23 -19.55 3.04
C ILE A 336 10.31 -20.38 3.76
N LEU A 337 10.16 -21.71 3.82
CA LEU A 337 11.07 -22.61 4.54
C LEU A 337 12.06 -23.33 3.62
N SER A 338 11.76 -23.43 2.32
CA SER A 338 12.61 -24.15 1.34
C SER A 338 13.03 -23.33 0.13
N ALA A 339 13.09 -22.00 0.28
CA ALA A 339 13.58 -21.09 -0.75
C ALA A 339 14.98 -21.47 -1.29
N GLU A 340 15.08 -21.72 -2.60
CA GLU A 340 16.33 -22.10 -3.28
C GLU A 340 17.08 -20.89 -3.90
N LEU A 341 16.83 -19.67 -3.42
CA LEU A 341 17.41 -18.44 -3.97
C LEU A 341 18.56 -17.91 -3.09
N ASP A 342 19.75 -17.85 -3.67
CA ASP A 342 20.94 -17.23 -3.08
C ASP A 342 20.94 -15.72 -3.32
N PHE A 343 21.30 -14.92 -2.30
CA PHE A 343 21.62 -13.51 -2.50
C PHE A 343 22.85 -13.32 -3.39
N VAL A 344 22.86 -12.22 -4.15
CA VAL A 344 24.03 -11.76 -4.92
C VAL A 344 24.41 -10.33 -4.55
N ILE A 345 25.67 -9.96 -4.84
CA ILE A 345 26.21 -8.61 -4.56
C ILE A 345 25.31 -7.50 -5.15
N ALA A 346 24.75 -7.73 -6.34
CA ALA A 346 23.87 -6.78 -7.03
C ALA A 346 22.51 -6.55 -6.34
N ASP A 347 22.13 -7.37 -5.36
CA ASP A 347 20.91 -7.17 -4.56
C ASP A 347 21.09 -6.04 -3.53
N PHE A 348 22.34 -5.74 -3.15
CA PHE A 348 22.68 -4.78 -2.10
C PHE A 348 23.61 -3.65 -2.56
N GLU A 349 24.59 -3.89 -3.42
CA GLU A 349 25.57 -2.86 -3.82
C GLU A 349 24.87 -1.59 -4.38
N HIS A 350 25.27 -0.43 -3.84
CA HIS A 350 24.70 0.90 -4.14
C HIS A 350 23.20 1.07 -3.85
N LYS A 351 22.60 0.19 -3.04
CA LYS A 351 21.19 0.28 -2.64
C LYS A 351 21.02 0.75 -1.20
N THR A 352 19.91 1.41 -0.95
CA THR A 352 19.38 1.58 0.41
C THR A 352 18.30 0.54 0.63
N TRP A 353 18.32 -0.07 1.81
CA TRP A 353 17.31 -1.01 2.27
C TRP A 353 16.87 -0.64 3.69
N HIS A 354 15.57 -0.69 3.93
CA HIS A 354 14.95 -0.48 5.22
C HIS A 354 14.51 -1.85 5.75
N ILE A 355 15.06 -2.30 6.87
CA ILE A 355 14.68 -3.55 7.52
C ILE A 355 13.66 -3.29 8.63
N VAL A 356 12.74 -4.22 8.80
CA VAL A 356 11.75 -4.27 9.89
C VAL A 356 11.78 -5.66 10.53
N LEU A 357 11.89 -5.70 11.86
CA LEU A 357 12.09 -6.90 12.67
C LEU A 357 11.53 -6.73 14.08
N ASP A 358 11.39 -7.82 14.85
CA ASP A 358 11.13 -7.77 16.28
C ASP A 358 12.42 -7.88 17.11
N ASP A 359 12.74 -6.88 17.94
CA ASP A 359 13.85 -6.96 18.92
C ASP A 359 13.39 -7.60 20.26
N SER A 360 12.23 -8.26 20.31
CA SER A 360 11.75 -8.91 21.53
C SER A 360 12.28 -10.33 21.72
N ASN A 361 12.28 -10.77 22.97
CA ASN A 361 12.50 -12.16 23.36
C ASN A 361 11.35 -12.59 24.30
N SER A 362 10.13 -12.11 24.03
CA SER A 362 8.97 -12.19 24.91
C SER A 362 7.67 -12.07 24.13
N GLU A 363 6.54 -12.46 24.73
CA GLU A 363 5.18 -12.27 24.18
C GLU A 363 4.86 -10.83 23.73
N ILE A 364 5.58 -9.82 24.24
CA ILE A 364 5.42 -8.41 23.89
C ILE A 364 6.48 -8.02 22.84
N SER A 365 6.06 -7.91 21.58
CA SER A 365 6.94 -7.46 20.49
C SER A 365 7.45 -6.03 20.67
N LYS A 366 8.67 -5.79 20.23
CA LYS A 366 9.38 -4.51 20.09
C LYS A 366 9.65 -4.25 18.58
N PRO A 367 8.71 -3.61 17.86
CA PRO A 367 8.87 -3.39 16.43
C PRO A 367 10.01 -2.42 16.14
N THR A 368 11.05 -2.93 15.50
CA THR A 368 12.31 -2.23 15.22
C THR A 368 12.42 -1.95 13.73
N TYR A 369 13.04 -0.82 13.40
CA TYR A 369 13.27 -0.34 12.05
C TYR A 369 14.70 0.18 11.97
N ALA A 370 15.42 -0.19 10.92
CA ALA A 370 16.77 0.29 10.64
C ALA A 370 16.95 0.54 9.14
N THR A 371 17.80 1.51 8.80
CA THR A 371 18.13 1.82 7.39
C THR A 371 19.58 1.48 7.12
N PHE A 372 19.82 0.60 6.15
CA PHE A 372 21.14 0.22 5.68
C PHE A 372 21.42 0.86 4.31
N GLN A 373 22.49 1.64 4.22
CA GLN A 373 23.00 2.22 2.98
C GLN A 373 24.26 1.46 2.56
N PHE A 374 24.14 0.61 1.54
CA PHE A 374 25.22 -0.24 1.04
C PHE A 374 26.04 0.49 -0.02
N ASN A 375 27.35 0.58 0.19
CA ASN A 375 28.31 1.27 -0.69
C ASN A 375 29.01 0.27 -1.64
N ASP A 376 30.15 0.68 -2.23
CA ASP A 376 30.99 -0.15 -3.10
C ASP A 376 31.32 -1.52 -2.45
N PHE A 377 31.22 -2.61 -3.21
CA PHE A 377 31.71 -3.93 -2.82
C PHE A 377 33.15 -4.15 -3.32
N ASN A 378 34.04 -4.62 -2.44
CA ASN A 378 35.43 -4.89 -2.79
C ASN A 378 35.65 -6.39 -3.08
N GLU A 379 35.70 -6.75 -4.37
CA GLU A 379 36.00 -8.11 -4.84
C GLU A 379 37.35 -8.67 -4.33
N GLU A 380 38.36 -7.83 -4.03
CA GLU A 380 39.66 -8.31 -3.55
C GLU A 380 39.62 -8.79 -2.09
N THR A 381 38.73 -8.21 -1.27
CA THR A 381 38.55 -8.56 0.15
C THR A 381 37.28 -9.37 0.41
N ASN A 382 36.38 -9.49 -0.58
CA ASN A 382 35.04 -10.08 -0.46
C ASN A 382 34.18 -9.40 0.62
N THR A 383 34.25 -8.07 0.69
CA THR A 383 33.54 -7.23 1.68
C THR A 383 33.08 -5.94 1.04
N GLY A 384 31.86 -5.48 1.32
CA GLY A 384 31.45 -4.10 1.06
C GLY A 384 31.33 -3.28 2.35
N GLU A 385 31.24 -1.96 2.21
CA GLU A 385 30.89 -1.05 3.31
C GLU A 385 29.36 -0.88 3.37
N VAL A 386 28.80 -0.83 4.57
CA VAL A 386 27.39 -0.50 4.83
C VAL A 386 27.28 0.49 5.98
N ILE A 387 26.42 1.49 5.83
CA ILE A 387 26.13 2.50 6.85
C ILE A 387 24.75 2.23 7.43
N LEU A 388 24.69 1.92 8.71
CA LEU A 388 23.47 1.91 9.50
C LEU A 388 23.10 3.36 9.86
N VAL A 389 21.88 3.75 9.48
CA VAL A 389 21.28 5.05 9.76
C VAL A 389 20.08 4.84 10.69
N GLU A 390 20.20 5.34 11.91
CA GLU A 390 19.15 5.33 12.93
C GLU A 390 18.74 6.76 13.31
N ASP A 391 17.44 6.99 13.45
CA ASP A 391 16.90 8.31 13.74
C ASP A 391 17.37 8.86 15.10
N GLY A 392 18.13 9.94 15.04
CA GLY A 392 18.64 10.65 16.22
C GLY A 392 19.89 10.05 16.86
N GLN A 393 20.50 9.03 16.26
CA GLN A 393 21.82 8.48 16.65
C GLN A 393 22.93 8.99 15.71
N GLU A 394 24.19 8.68 16.02
CA GLU A 394 25.29 8.85 15.05
C GLU A 394 25.29 7.64 14.09
N ASN A 395 25.43 7.87 12.78
CA ASN A 395 25.50 6.79 11.79
C ASN A 395 26.67 5.84 12.11
N TYR A 396 26.39 4.53 12.13
CA TYR A 396 27.39 3.50 12.34
C TYR A 396 27.84 2.92 10.99
N ALA A 397 29.14 2.84 10.74
CA ALA A 397 29.70 2.31 9.50
C ALA A 397 30.38 0.97 9.79
N THR A 398 29.98 -0.08 9.07
CA THR A 398 30.48 -1.45 9.22
C THR A 398 30.63 -2.14 7.86
N THR A 399 30.94 -3.43 7.86
CA THR A 399 31.11 -4.24 6.64
C THR A 399 30.01 -5.26 6.46
N TRP A 400 29.69 -5.55 5.21
CA TRP A 400 28.81 -6.65 4.81
C TRP A 400 29.52 -7.63 3.86
N THR A 401 29.05 -8.86 3.83
CA THR A 401 29.52 -9.92 2.94
C THR A 401 28.37 -10.80 2.46
N ILE A 402 28.50 -11.38 1.27
CA ILE A 402 27.67 -12.54 0.87
C ILE A 402 28.53 -13.81 0.98
N ASN A 403 28.07 -14.79 1.75
CA ASN A 403 28.70 -16.12 1.87
C ASN A 403 27.64 -17.21 1.73
N ASP A 404 27.88 -18.21 0.88
CA ASP A 404 26.97 -19.35 0.66
C ASP A 404 25.48 -18.96 0.46
N GLY A 405 25.23 -17.81 -0.20
CA GLY A 405 23.89 -17.27 -0.49
C GLY A 405 23.30 -16.35 0.60
N ASN A 406 23.93 -16.25 1.77
CA ASN A 406 23.46 -15.44 2.89
C ASN A 406 24.13 -14.06 2.95
N LEU A 407 23.38 -13.04 3.36
CA LEU A 407 23.91 -11.74 3.72
C LEU A 407 24.37 -11.77 5.18
N THR A 408 25.60 -11.34 5.44
CA THR A 408 26.11 -11.07 6.80
C THR A 408 26.44 -9.58 6.92
N ILE A 409 25.93 -8.91 7.96
CA ILE A 409 26.32 -7.55 8.38
C ILE A 409 27.00 -7.66 9.74
N VAL A 410 28.25 -7.19 9.83
CA VAL A 410 29.09 -7.37 11.02
C VAL A 410 28.78 -6.30 12.09
N PHE A 411 28.74 -6.68 13.36
CA PHE A 411 28.66 -5.73 14.49
C PHE A 411 29.76 -6.03 15.52
N ASP A 412 30.71 -5.10 15.68
CA ASP A 412 31.91 -5.30 16.50
C ASP A 412 32.14 -4.26 17.62
N GLU A 413 31.16 -3.37 17.88
CA GLU A 413 31.29 -2.33 18.90
C GLU A 413 31.35 -2.90 20.33
N LEU A 414 30.47 -3.86 20.66
CA LEU A 414 30.41 -4.51 21.97
C LEU A 414 30.61 -6.03 21.86
N PRO A 415 31.24 -6.70 22.85
CA PRO A 415 31.39 -8.16 22.89
C PRO A 415 30.10 -8.98 23.05
N SER A 416 28.94 -8.33 22.92
CA SER A 416 27.59 -8.87 23.05
C SER A 416 26.74 -8.67 21.80
N ASP A 417 27.27 -7.94 20.81
CA ASP A 417 26.57 -7.69 19.56
C ASP A 417 26.74 -8.94 18.70
N ASN A 418 25.67 -9.36 18.05
CA ASN A 418 25.68 -10.43 17.07
C ASN A 418 25.78 -9.82 15.67
N ASP A 419 26.46 -10.53 14.77
CA ASP A 419 26.37 -10.23 13.34
C ASP A 419 24.94 -10.58 12.86
N ILE A 420 24.32 -9.70 12.08
CA ILE A 420 23.05 -10.00 11.42
C ILE A 420 23.35 -10.94 10.25
N GLU A 421 22.84 -12.18 10.31
CA GLU A 421 22.92 -13.16 9.22
C GLU A 421 21.51 -13.44 8.67
N LEU A 422 21.32 -13.23 7.37
CA LEU A 422 20.03 -13.29 6.68
C LEU A 422 20.11 -14.18 5.44
N SER A 423 19.12 -15.05 5.25
CA SER A 423 18.86 -15.70 3.95
C SER A 423 17.61 -15.13 3.30
N TYR A 424 17.56 -15.20 1.97
CA TYR A 424 16.33 -14.92 1.22
C TYR A 424 15.24 -15.94 1.61
N SER A 425 13.98 -15.49 1.63
CA SER A 425 12.83 -16.38 1.84
C SER A 425 11.76 -16.17 0.76
N ALA A 426 11.22 -14.95 0.60
CA ALA A 426 10.20 -14.63 -0.40
C ALA A 426 10.26 -13.18 -0.85
N THR A 427 9.58 -12.84 -1.94
CA THR A 427 9.40 -11.43 -2.36
C THR A 427 8.10 -11.22 -3.13
N ASN A 428 7.60 -9.99 -3.09
CA ASN A 428 6.60 -9.48 -4.04
C ASN A 428 7.17 -8.35 -4.94
N GLY A 429 8.49 -8.21 -5.02
CA GLY A 429 9.19 -7.16 -5.76
C GLY A 429 9.45 -5.92 -4.90
N THR A 430 8.44 -5.38 -4.22
CA THR A 430 8.59 -4.21 -3.33
C THR A 430 9.12 -4.59 -1.94
N ILE A 431 8.72 -5.75 -1.44
CA ILE A 431 9.05 -6.28 -0.11
C ILE A 431 9.77 -7.61 -0.28
N MET A 432 10.87 -7.78 0.43
CA MET A 432 11.65 -9.00 0.53
C MET A 432 11.53 -9.55 1.95
N ILE A 433 11.04 -10.78 2.09
CA ILE A 433 11.05 -11.53 3.35
C ILE A 433 12.41 -12.23 3.46
N VAL A 434 13.00 -12.14 4.64
CA VAL A 434 14.30 -12.75 4.96
C VAL A 434 14.17 -13.55 6.25
N ALA A 435 14.85 -14.70 6.31
CA ALA A 435 14.94 -15.50 7.53
C ALA A 435 16.18 -15.07 8.34
N ASN A 436 16.01 -14.93 9.65
CA ASN A 436 17.04 -14.48 10.58
C ASN A 436 17.86 -15.67 11.10
N LEU A 437 19.02 -15.93 10.50
CA LEU A 437 19.82 -17.14 10.74
C LEU A 437 20.59 -17.14 12.08
N GLU A 438 20.53 -16.05 12.85
CA GLU A 438 21.06 -16.00 14.21
C GLU A 438 20.18 -16.72 15.26
N HIS A 439 18.96 -17.12 14.89
CA HIS A 439 18.03 -17.86 15.74
C HIS A 439 18.01 -19.37 15.44
N ASP A 440 17.76 -20.19 16.46
CA ASP A 440 17.50 -21.64 16.30
C ASP A 440 16.06 -21.90 15.79
N GLU A 441 15.20 -20.88 15.80
CA GLU A 441 13.79 -20.88 15.38
C GLU A 441 13.59 -20.17 14.04
N ASP A 442 12.53 -20.52 13.30
CA ASP A 442 12.15 -19.89 12.02
C ASP A 442 11.58 -18.48 12.24
N VAL A 443 12.47 -17.51 12.53
CA VAL A 443 12.14 -16.09 12.75
C VAL A 443 12.38 -15.30 11.46
N PHE A 444 11.43 -14.44 11.09
CA PHE A 444 11.50 -13.65 9.85
C PHE A 444 11.61 -12.15 10.12
N SER A 445 12.24 -11.46 9.18
CA SER A 445 12.21 -10.00 9.03
C SER A 445 11.74 -9.66 7.62
N PHE A 446 11.49 -8.39 7.33
CA PHE A 446 11.35 -7.91 5.95
C PHE A 446 12.26 -6.73 5.64
N MET A 447 12.66 -6.63 4.37
CA MET A 447 13.43 -5.54 3.81
C MET A 447 12.66 -4.91 2.64
N THR A 448 12.67 -3.59 2.53
CA THR A 448 12.12 -2.85 1.37
C THR A 448 12.97 -1.63 1.03
N GLN A 449 12.89 -1.15 -0.20
CA GLN A 449 13.53 0.10 -0.62
C GLN A 449 12.64 1.33 -0.40
N ASP A 450 11.36 1.15 -0.07
CA ASP A 450 10.44 2.25 0.30
C ASP A 450 10.44 2.46 1.83
N GLY A 451 11.07 3.55 2.27
CA GLY A 451 11.18 3.89 3.68
C GLY A 451 9.85 4.30 4.32
N ASP A 452 8.93 4.91 3.55
CA ASP A 452 7.61 5.31 4.05
C ASP A 452 6.76 4.05 4.29
N LEU A 453 6.81 3.06 3.39
CA LEU A 453 6.17 1.75 3.56
C LEU A 453 6.60 1.08 4.86
N ALA A 454 7.91 0.92 5.06
CA ALA A 454 8.47 0.26 6.23
C ALA A 454 8.09 1.00 7.53
N GLN A 455 8.19 2.32 7.57
CA GLN A 455 7.81 3.12 8.74
C GLN A 455 6.31 3.05 9.04
N ASN A 456 5.45 3.05 8.01
CA ASN A 456 4.01 2.95 8.20
C ASN A 456 3.56 1.56 8.67
N ILE A 457 4.18 0.47 8.20
CA ILE A 457 3.96 -0.89 8.74
C ILE A 457 4.38 -0.95 10.22
N VAL A 458 5.58 -0.45 10.56
CA VAL A 458 6.08 -0.40 11.94
C VAL A 458 5.19 0.44 12.85
N LYS A 459 4.64 1.54 12.33
CA LYS A 459 3.68 2.38 13.04
C LYS A 459 2.39 1.61 13.34
N LYS A 460 1.81 0.93 12.35
CA LYS A 460 0.60 0.10 12.53
C LYS A 460 0.80 -0.99 13.57
N TRP A 461 1.90 -1.73 13.48
CA TRP A 461 2.29 -2.75 14.47
C TRP A 461 2.44 -2.17 15.88
N LYS A 462 2.90 -0.92 16.02
CA LYS A 462 2.94 -0.20 17.32
C LYS A 462 1.59 0.33 17.79
N GLU A 463 0.65 0.60 16.88
CA GLU A 463 -0.66 1.19 17.16
C GLU A 463 -1.75 0.17 17.56
N ALA A 464 -1.55 -1.12 17.29
CA ALA A 464 -2.49 -2.21 17.64
C ALA A 464 -2.49 -2.64 19.13
N LYS A 465 -1.86 -1.87 20.04
CA LYS A 465 -1.66 -2.23 21.47
C LYS A 465 -2.44 -1.37 22.47
#